data_AF-A0A7G8JN61-F1
#
_entry.id   AF-A0A7G8JN61-F1
#
_cell.length_a   1.000
_cell.length_b   1.000
_cell.length_c   1.000
_cell.angle_alpha   90.00
_cell.angle_beta   90.00
_cell.angle_gamma   90.00
#
_symmetry.space_group_name_H-M   'P 1'
#
loop_
_entity.id
_entity.type
_entity.pdbx_description
1 polymer ?
#
loop_
_entity_poly.entity_id
_entity_poly.type
_entity_poly.pdbx_seq_one_letter_code
_entity_poly.pdbx_strand_id
1 'polypeptide(L)' 'MDSRRLIALARRIYFRFLTDSGQQLEPMGVVVNERLDEGRVVFASPTLLLQEHFISIDLIGRRLRRPRGWRDRPRGSAL' A
#
# COMPACT_ATOMS: atom_id res chain seq x y z
N MET A 1 4.07 2.73 -21.24
CA MET A 1 4.34 2.56 -19.80
C MET A 1 3.45 3.52 -19.03
N ASP A 2 2.27 3.06 -18.60
CA ASP A 2 1.34 3.86 -17.81
C ASP A 2 1.62 3.69 -16.31
N SER A 3 2.58 4.47 -15.80
CA SER A 3 2.96 4.45 -14.37
C SER A 3 1.77 4.67 -13.42
N ARG A 4 0.78 5.46 -13.85
CA ARG A 4 -0.47 5.67 -13.10
C ARG A 4 -1.28 4.38 -12.92
N ARG A 5 -1.34 3.53 -13.94
CA ARG A 5 -2.06 2.24 -13.88
C ARG A 5 -1.35 1.27 -12.94
N LEU A 6 -0.02 1.16 -13.04
CA LEU A 6 0.79 0.32 -12.15
C LEU A 6 0.63 0.72 -10.68
N ILE A 7 0.67 2.02 -10.37
CA ILE A 7 0.46 2.51 -9.01
C ILE A 7 -0.96 2.22 -8.51
N ALA A 8 -1.98 2.38 -9.36
CA ALA A 8 -3.36 2.06 -9.01
C ALA A 8 -3.53 0.56 -8.70
N LEU A 9 -2.92 -0.31 -9.50
CA LEU A 9 -2.93 -1.76 -9.29
C LEU A 9 -2.21 -2.15 -8.00
N ALA A 10 -1.01 -1.63 -7.78
CA ALA A 10 -0.25 -1.88 -6.56
C ALA A 10 -1.02 -1.46 -5.30
N ARG A 11 -1.75 -0.32 -5.36
CA ARG A 11 -2.63 0.11 -4.27
C ARG A 11 -3.77 -0.86 -3.99
N ARG A 12 -4.40 -1.42 -5.02
CA ARG A 12 -5.49 -2.39 -4.88
C ARG A 12 -4.99 -3.66 -4.18
N ILE A 13 -3.83 -4.18 -4.59
CA ILE A 13 -3.21 -5.36 -4.00
C ILE A 13 -2.80 -5.09 -2.54
N TYR A 14 -2.17 -3.95 -2.29
CA TYR A 14 -1.78 -3.56 -0.93
C TYR A 14 -2.98 -3.41 0.00
N PHE A 15 -4.08 -2.81 -0.46
CA PHE A 15 -5.28 -2.63 0.34
C PHE A 15 -6.00 -3.96 0.64
N ARG A 16 -6.02 -4.88 -0.33
CA ARG A 16 -6.50 -6.26 -0.10
C ARG A 16 -5.68 -6.93 0.99
N PHE A 17 -4.35 -6.85 0.91
CA PHE A 17 -3.46 -7.39 1.93
C PHE A 17 -3.72 -6.78 3.32
N LEU A 18 -3.90 -5.46 3.42
CA LEU A 18 -4.24 -4.80 4.69
C LEU A 18 -5.58 -5.25 5.29
N THR A 19 -6.52 -5.67 4.44
CA THR A 19 -7.84 -6.14 4.88
C THR A 19 -7.76 -7.57 5.41
N ASP A 20 -6.95 -8.43 4.78
CA ASP A 20 -6.80 -9.84 5.17
C ASP A 20 -5.77 -10.05 6.30
N SER A 21 -4.70 -9.25 6.30
CA SER A 21 -3.58 -9.37 7.25
C SER A 21 -3.67 -8.24 8.25
N GLY A 22 -4.04 -8.55 9.50
CA GLY A 22 -4.11 -7.60 10.60
C GLY A 22 -2.74 -7.00 10.95
N GLN A 23 -2.28 -6.01 10.16
CA GLN A 23 -1.22 -5.02 10.43
C GLN A 23 0.09 -5.47 11.12
N GLN A 24 0.43 -6.75 11.11
CA GLN A 24 1.53 -7.25 11.94
C GLN A 24 2.92 -7.08 11.30
N LEU A 25 3.00 -6.92 9.97
CA LEU A 25 4.24 -6.72 9.23
C LEU A 25 4.12 -5.57 8.23
N GLU A 26 5.08 -4.65 8.25
CA GLU A 26 5.17 -3.56 7.27
C GLU A 26 5.84 -4.09 6.00
N PRO A 27 5.13 -4.16 4.85
CA PRO A 27 5.73 -4.66 3.63
C PRO A 27 6.67 -3.65 2.99
N MET A 28 7.71 -4.15 2.34
CA MET A 28 8.68 -3.36 1.59
C MET A 28 8.04 -2.74 0.34
N GLY A 29 7.09 -3.45 -0.28
CA GLY A 29 6.36 -2.96 -1.44
C GLY A 29 5.48 -4.02 -2.08
N VAL A 30 5.11 -3.79 -3.33
CA VAL A 30 4.27 -4.68 -4.13
C VAL A 30 4.94 -4.93 -5.47
N VAL A 31 4.99 -6.20 -5.87
CA VAL A 31 5.37 -6.58 -7.23
C VAL A 31 4.08 -6.75 -8.04
N VAL A 32 3.98 -6.06 -9.16
CA VAL A 32 2.84 -6.09 -10.07
C VAL A 32 3.24 -6.64 -11.43
N ASN A 33 2.41 -7.54 -11.97
CA ASN A 33 2.54 -8.07 -13.33
C ASN A 33 1.57 -7.31 -14.23
N GLU A 34 2.10 -6.53 -15.18
CA GLU A 34 1.30 -5.67 -16.05
C GLU A 34 0.34 -6.47 -16.96
N ARG A 35 0.71 -7.71 -17.33
CA ARG A 35 -0.07 -8.53 -18.27
C ARG A 35 -1.24 -9.24 -17.62
N LEU A 36 -1.10 -9.61 -16.35
CA LEU A 36 -2.07 -10.43 -15.63
C LEU A 36 -3.00 -9.59 -14.73
N ASP A 37 -2.75 -8.29 -14.57
CA ASP A 37 -3.44 -7.42 -13.59
C ASP A 37 -3.37 -8.01 -12.16
N GLU A 38 -2.27 -8.71 -11.88
CA GLU A 38 -2.03 -9.43 -10.64
C GLU A 38 -0.74 -8.95 -9.98
N GLY A 39 -0.55 -9.34 -8.72
CA GLY A 39 0.68 -9.06 -8.02
C GLY A 39 0.70 -9.57 -6.59
N ARG A 40 1.83 -9.34 -5.93
CA ARG A 40 2.11 -9.86 -4.58
C ARG A 40 2.75 -8.79 -3.71
N VAL A 41 2.40 -8.80 -2.43
CA VAL A 41 3.08 -7.99 -1.42
C VAL A 41 4.40 -8.66 -1.06
N VAL A 42 5.47 -7.89 -0.96
CA VAL A 42 6.81 -8.39 -0.65
C VAL A 42 7.37 -7.69 0.59
N PHE A 43 8.06 -8.45 1.44
CA PHE A 43 8.67 -7.99 2.68
C PHE A 43 10.20 -7.90 2.60
N ALA A 44 10.78 -8.38 1.50
CA ALA A 44 12.21 -8.36 1.22
C ALA A 44 12.43 -8.05 -0.28
N SER A 45 13.68 -7.81 -0.66
CA SER A 45 14.07 -7.51 -2.05
C SER A 45 13.65 -8.65 -2.99
N PRO A 46 12.69 -8.43 -3.91
CA PRO A 46 12.23 -9.48 -4.80
C PRO A 46 13.11 -9.60 -6.03
N THR A 47 13.29 -10.82 -6.52
CA THR A 47 13.74 -11.05 -7.90
C THR A 47 12.58 -10.76 -8.83
N LEU A 48 12.79 -9.90 -9.83
CA LEU A 48 11.76 -9.49 -10.78
C LEU A 48 11.91 -10.25 -12.10
N LEU A 49 10.77 -10.71 -12.63
CA LEU A 49 10.68 -11.17 -14.01
C LEU A 49 10.57 -9.99 -14.99
N LEU A 50 10.76 -10.26 -16.28
CA LEU A 50 10.81 -9.23 -17.33
C LEU A 50 9.53 -8.37 -17.41
N GLN A 51 8.39 -8.92 -16.99
CA GLN A 51 7.06 -8.25 -17.01
C GLN A 51 6.58 -7.83 -15.62
N GLU A 52 7.45 -7.94 -14.61
CA GLU A 52 7.14 -7.56 -13.24
C GLU A 52 7.72 -6.20 -12.90
N HIS A 53 6.95 -5.41 -12.16
CA HIS A 53 7.36 -4.11 -11.67
C HIS A 53 7.27 -4.08 -10.16
N PHE A 54 8.38 -3.72 -9.51
CA PHE A 54 8.38 -3.44 -8.08
C PHE A 54 7.93 -2.00 -7.82
N ILE A 55 6.95 -1.85 -6.94
CA ILE A 55 6.44 -0.56 -6.47
C ILE A 55 6.67 -0.50 -4.95
N SER A 56 7.56 0.39 -4.52
CA SER A 56 7.85 0.62 -3.10
C SER A 56 6.59 1.05 -2.34
N ILE A 57 6.50 0.64 -1.07
CA ILE A 57 5.45 1.08 -0.16
C ILE A 57 5.38 2.61 -0.04
N ASP A 58 6.48 3.34 -0.23
CA ASP A 58 6.49 4.81 -0.21
C ASP A 58 5.64 5.43 -1.33
N LEU A 59 5.61 4.77 -2.50
CA LEU A 59 4.82 5.21 -3.65
C LEU A 59 3.33 4.87 -3.49
N ILE A 60 3.02 3.83 -2.72
CA ILE A 60 1.66 3.36 -2.44
C ILE A 60 1.05 4.16 -1.28
N GLY A 61 1.86 4.40 -0.23
CA GLY A 61 1.46 4.85 1.10
C GLY A 61 1.42 6.36 1.32
N ARG A 62 2.01 7.18 0.43
CA ARG A 62 1.99 8.66 0.55
C ARG A 62 0.59 9.28 0.67
N ARG A 63 -0.49 8.56 0.35
CA ARG A 63 -1.88 9.00 0.60
C ARG A 63 -2.61 8.22 1.71
N LEU A 64 -2.05 7.12 2.20
CA LEU A 64 -2.65 6.27 3.24
C LEU A 64 -2.17 6.64 4.65
N ARG A 65 -0.97 7.21 4.79
CA ARG A 65 -0.65 8.05 5.95
C ARG A 65 -1.37 9.40 5.80
N ARG A 66 -2.72 9.40 5.77
CA ARG A 66 -3.40 10.49 6.44
C ARG A 66 -2.86 10.41 7.87
N PRO A 67 -2.23 11.47 8.40
CA PRO A 67 -2.02 11.52 9.83
C PRO A 67 -3.40 11.21 10.44
N ARG A 68 -3.47 10.30 11.41
CA ARG A 68 -4.61 10.24 12.31
C ARG A 68 -4.57 11.55 13.11
N GLY A 69 -4.89 12.65 12.42
CA GLY A 69 -4.98 13.99 12.95
C GLY A 69 -6.24 14.05 13.77
N TRP A 70 -6.04 14.10 15.08
CA TRP A 70 -6.80 14.95 15.98
C TRP A 70 -8.32 14.78 15.91
N ARG A 71 -8.81 13.76 16.60
CA ARG A 71 -10.12 13.87 17.25
C ARG A 71 -10.12 13.28 18.65
N ASP A 72 -9.12 13.65 19.44
CA ASP A 72 -9.42 13.93 20.85
C ASP A 72 -10.19 15.24 20.86
N ARG A 73 -11.51 15.14 20.68
CA ARG A 73 -12.41 16.22 21.04
C ARG A 73 -12.56 16.10 22.56
N PRO A 74 -11.95 16.99 23.38
CA PRO A 74 -12.27 16.99 24.80
C PRO A 74 -13.78 17.18 24.91
N ARG A 75 -14.45 16.16 25.48
CA ARG A 75 -15.82 16.30 25.98
C ARG A 75 -15.81 17.41 27.02
N GLY A 76 -16.88 18.18 27.01
CA GLY A 76 -16.99 19.42 27.75
C GLY A 76 -16.66 19.30 29.24
N SER A 77 -16.19 20.40 29.78
CA SER A 77 -16.48 20.78 31.14
C SER A 77 -16.79 22.27 31.11
N ALA A 78 -18.07 22.58 31.03
CA ALA A 78 -18.59 23.88 31.41
C ALA A 78 -19.14 23.70 32.82
N LEU A 79 -18.47 24.34 33.78
CA LEU A 79 -18.97 24.65 35.11
C LEU A 79 -18.86 26.16 35.27
#